data_AF-A0A385YTN4-F1
#
_entry.id   AF-A0A385YTN4-F1
#
_cell.length_a   1.000
_cell.length_b   1.000
_cell.length_c   1.000
_cell.angle_alpha   90.00
_cell.angle_beta   90.00
_cell.angle_gamma   90.00
#
_symmetry.space_group_name_H-M   'P 1'
#
loop_
_entity.id
_entity.type
_entity.pdbx_description
1 polymer ?
#
loop_
_entity_poly.entity_id
_entity_poly.type
_entity_poly.pdbx_seq_one_letter_code
_entity_poly.pdbx_strand_id
1 'polypeptide(L)' 'MAKHEQEPRNGSMASSMEELKQLGRQMEKMRDEKELKKDHRVSDPAQLDDAEEVQQREKD' A
#
# COMPACT_ATOMS: atom_id res chain seq x y z
N MET A 1 -2.32 32.39 14.21
CA MET A 1 -1.46 31.58 13.32
C MET A 1 -2.24 30.35 12.94
N ALA A 2 -2.77 30.30 11.72
CA ALA A 2 -3.60 29.18 11.27
C ALA A 2 -2.70 27.95 11.08
N LYS A 3 -3.01 26.89 11.83
CA LYS A 3 -2.42 25.57 11.71
C LYS A 3 -2.88 25.03 10.36
N HIS A 4 -2.04 25.08 9.33
CA HIS A 4 -2.29 24.35 8.10
C HIS A 4 -2.13 22.87 8.42
N GLU A 5 -3.23 22.25 8.86
CA GLU A 5 -3.43 20.82 8.71
C GLU A 5 -3.32 20.54 7.22
N GLN A 6 -2.17 19.98 6.82
CA GLN A 6 -1.98 19.53 5.44
C GLN A 6 -3.00 18.43 5.21
N GLU A 7 -4.13 18.78 4.59
CA GLU A 7 -5.12 17.82 4.13
C GLU A 7 -4.38 16.70 3.38
N PRO A 8 -4.62 15.42 3.70
CA PRO A 8 -4.01 14.33 2.98
C PRO A 8 -4.47 14.46 1.52
N ARG A 9 -3.54 14.84 0.64
CA ARG A 9 -3.80 14.97 -0.79
C ARG A 9 -3.93 13.57 -1.35
N ASN A 10 -5.15 13.07 -1.37
CA ASN A 10 -5.48 11.81 -2.00
C ASN A 10 -5.37 12.00 -3.52
N GLY A 11 -4.43 11.31 -4.17
CA GLY A 11 -4.66 10.81 -5.54
C GLY A 11 -3.88 11.41 -6.71
N SER A 12 -2.68 11.97 -6.56
CA SER A 12 -1.79 12.11 -7.73
C SER A 12 -0.87 10.90 -7.80
N MET A 13 -0.89 10.21 -8.94
CA MET A 13 0.21 9.32 -9.34
C MET A 13 1.55 10.00 -9.02
N ALA A 14 2.56 9.22 -8.62
CA ALA A 14 3.87 9.68 -8.17
C ALA A 14 4.28 11.02 -8.82
N SER A 15 4.38 12.04 -7.98
CA SER A 15 4.45 13.45 -8.36
C SER A 15 5.84 13.87 -8.85
N SER A 16 6.82 12.98 -8.71
CA SER A 16 8.20 13.18 -9.14
C SER A 16 8.82 11.89 -9.69
N MET A 17 9.89 12.03 -10.48
CA MET A 17 10.65 10.89 -11.01
C MET A 17 11.27 10.02 -9.89
N GLU A 18 11.59 10.63 -8.75
CA GLU A 18 12.10 9.90 -7.60
C GLU A 18 11.00 9.04 -6.96
N GLU A 19 9.81 9.59 -6.78
CA GLU A 19 8.63 8.84 -6.30
C GLU A 19 8.25 7.72 -7.27
N LEU A 20 8.35 7.95 -8.58
CA LEU A 20 8.08 6.91 -9.59
C LEU A 20 9.07 5.74 -9.48
N LYS A 21 10.36 6.02 -9.27
CA LYS A 21 11.37 4.98 -9.07
C LYS A 21 11.13 4.19 -7.78
N GLN A 22 10.76 4.87 -6.71
CA GLN A 22 10.45 4.23 -5.44
C GLN A 22 9.20 3.35 -5.56
N LEU A 23 8.16 3.85 -6.24
CA LEU A 23 6.96 3.09 -6.56
C LEU A 23 7.31 1.84 -7.39
N GLY A 24 8.13 1.99 -8.45
CA GLY A 24 8.58 0.85 -9.25
C GLY A 24 9.30 -0.22 -8.41
N ARG A 25 10.19 0.19 -7.50
CA ARG A 25 10.85 -0.74 -6.55
C ARG A 25 9.86 -1.42 -5.61
N GLN A 26 8.80 -0.71 -5.18
CA GLN A 26 7.75 -1.26 -4.34
C GLN A 26 6.86 -2.25 -5.11
N MET A 27 6.66 -2.05 -6.41
CA MET A 27 5.90 -2.95 -7.28
C MET A 27 6.69 -4.20 -7.70
N GLU A 28 8.02 -4.13 -7.75
CA GLU A 28 8.88 -5.21 -8.25
C GLU A 28 8.94 -6.43 -7.31
N LYS A 29 8.67 -6.24 -6.00
CA LYS A 29 8.90 -7.29 -5.01
C LYS A 29 7.74 -7.42 -4.04
N MET A 30 7.22 -8.64 -3.94
CA MET A 30 6.40 -9.06 -2.80
C MET A 30 7.29 -9.00 -1.55
N ARG A 31 6.95 -8.11 -0.61
CA ARG A 31 7.71 -7.94 0.63
C ARG A 31 7.52 -9.16 1.53
N ASP A 32 8.61 -9.57 2.18
CA ASP A 32 8.51 -10.60 3.22
C ASP A 32 8.03 -10.01 4.56
N GLU A 33 7.69 -10.88 5.51
CA GLU A 33 7.21 -10.42 6.83
C GLU A 33 8.22 -9.54 7.58
N LYS A 34 9.53 -9.77 7.39
CA LYS A 34 10.57 -9.02 8.10
C LYS A 34 10.64 -7.59 7.57
N GLU A 35 10.49 -7.42 6.27
CA GLU A 35 10.43 -6.12 5.61
C GLU A 35 9.16 -5.37 5.97
N LEU A 36 8.01 -6.04 6.03
CA LEU A 36 6.74 -5.42 6.46
C LEU A 36 6.81 -4.92 7.91
N LYS A 37 7.39 -5.72 8.82
CA LYS A 37 7.56 -5.35 10.24
C LYS A 37 8.41 -4.10 10.44
N LYS A 38 9.43 -3.87 9.61
CA LYS A 38 10.26 -2.65 9.66
C LYS A 38 9.44 -1.38 9.42
N ASP A 39 8.43 -1.47 8.55
CA ASP A 39 7.54 -0.36 8.21
C ASP A 39 6.25 -0.34 9.05
N HIS A 40 6.19 -1.13 10.13
CA HIS A 40 4.98 -1.32 10.96
C HIS A 40 3.75 -1.80 10.17
N ARG A 41 3.97 -2.63 9.14
CA ARG A 41 2.93 -3.23 8.31
C ARG A 41 2.82 -4.73 8.60
N VAL A 42 1.67 -5.29 8.25
CA VAL A 42 1.38 -6.74 8.30
C VAL A 42 0.94 -7.20 6.91
N SER A 43 1.20 -8.46 6.59
CA SER A 43 0.68 -9.08 5.37
C SER A 43 -0.84 -9.11 5.41
N ASP A 44 -1.48 -8.97 4.25
CA ASP A 44 -2.91 -9.16 4.15
C ASP A 44 -3.22 -10.65 4.37
N PRO A 45 -4.16 -11.02 5.27
CA PRO A 45 -4.56 -12.41 5.45
C PRO A 45 -4.90 -13.12 4.14
N ALA A 46 -5.45 -12.40 3.13
CA ALA A 46 -5.75 -12.93 1.80
C ALA A 46 -4.53 -13.40 1.00
N GLN A 47 -3.31 -13.07 1.44
CA GLN A 47 -2.06 -13.54 0.84
C GLN A 47 -1.61 -14.92 1.35
N LEU A 48 -2.25 -15.47 2.39
CA LEU A 48 -1.96 -16.80 2.90
C LEU A 48 -2.70 -17.85 2.05
N ASP A 49 -2.07 -18.99 1.81
CA ASP A 49 -2.68 -20.09 1.03
C ASP A 49 -3.97 -20.64 1.69
N ASP A 50 -4.09 -20.48 3.02
CA ASP A 50 -5.27 -20.88 3.81
C ASP A 50 -6.29 -19.74 3.99
N ALA A 51 -6.15 -18.63 3.27
CA ALA A 51 -7.10 -17.53 3.36
C ALA A 51 -8.48 -17.98 2.87
N GLU A 52 -9.52 -17.69 3.65
CA GLU A 52 -10.89 -17.93 3.18
C GLU A 52 -11.16 -17.16 1.89
N GLU A 53 -11.73 -17.85 0.90
CA GLU A 53 -12.01 -17.30 -0.43
C GLU A 53 -12.87 -16.04 -0.29
N VAL A 54 -12.28 -14.87 -0.58
CA VAL A 54 -12.96 -13.58 -0.44
C VAL A 54 -14.18 -13.59 -1.35
N GLN A 55 -15.37 -13.62 -0.75
CA GLN A 55 -16.63 -13.60 -1.51
C GLN A 55 -16.62 -12.38 -2.44
N GLN A 56 -16.73 -12.65 -3.75
CA GLN A 56 -16.74 -11.60 -4.74
C GLN A 56 -17.92 -10.68 -4.45
N ARG A 57 -17.64 -9.38 -4.29
CA ARG A 57 -18.69 -8.37 -4.14
C ARG A 57 -19.60 -8.45 -5.37
N GLU A 58 -20.86 -8.79 -5.16
CA GLU A 58 -21.86 -8.67 -6.23
C GLU A 58 -21.87 -7.22 -6.71
N LYS A 59 -21.86 -7.05 -8.02
CA LYS A 59 -21.89 -5.72 -8.64
C LYS A 59 -23.34 -5.21 -8.58
N ASP A 60 -23.57 -4.16 -7.80
CA ASP A 60 -24.78 -3.33 -7.85
C ASP A 60 -24.87 -2.55 -9.19
#